data_AF-A0A838H915-F1
#
_entry.id   AF-A0A838H915-F1
#
_cell.length_a   1.000
_cell.length_b   1.000
_cell.length_c   1.000
_cell.angle_alpha   90.00
_cell.angle_beta   90.00
_cell.angle_gamma   90.00
#
_symmetry.space_group_name_H-M   'P 1'
#
loop_
_entity.id
_entity.type
_entity.pdbx_description
1 polymer ?
#
loop_
_entity_poly.entity_id
_entity_poly.type
_entity_poly.pdbx_seq_one_letter_code
_entity_poly.pdbx_strand_id
1 'polypeptide(L)' 'MSTQVSEQDEEQLRSSVAEALTRARERSSLLTDAVDDDDLVRQHSPLMSPLVWDLAHIGNQEELWL' A
#
# COMPACT_ATOMS: atom_id res chain seq x y z
N MET A 1 10.69 34.50 -3.07
CA MET A 1 11.61 33.78 -2.16
C MET A 1 11.46 32.30 -2.48
N SER A 2 12.28 31.77 -3.39
CA SER A 2 12.33 30.32 -3.61
C SER A 2 13.06 29.68 -2.45
N THR A 3 12.38 28.83 -1.69
CA THR A 3 13.01 27.97 -0.70
C THR A 3 13.86 26.94 -1.44
N GLN A 4 15.19 27.00 -1.25
CA GLN A 4 16.06 25.89 -1.67
C GLN A 4 15.88 24.75 -0.67
N VAL A 5 15.49 23.58 -1.17
CA VAL A 5 15.49 22.32 -0.40
C VAL A 5 16.94 21.82 -0.37
N SER A 6 17.44 21.43 0.80
CA SER A 6 18.77 20.84 0.91
C SER A 6 18.73 19.33 0.63
N GLU A 7 19.84 18.73 0.20
CA GLU A 7 19.94 17.28 -0.03
C GLU A 7 19.56 16.46 1.22
N GLN A 8 19.86 17.00 2.40
CA GLN A 8 19.51 16.37 3.69
C GLN A 8 17.99 16.36 3.91
N ASP A 9 17.29 17.42 3.51
CA ASP A 9 15.82 17.47 3.60
C ASP A 9 15.17 16.46 2.63
N GLU A 10 15.75 16.29 1.43
CA GLU A 10 15.29 15.29 0.46
C GLU A 10 15.49 13.85 0.96
N GLU A 11 16.63 13.57 1.60
CA GLU A 11 16.92 12.26 2.16
C GLU A 11 15.98 11.92 3.33
N GLN A 12 15.72 12.89 4.21
CA GLN A 12 14.73 12.75 5.29
C GLN A 12 13.33 12.49 4.72
N LEU A 13 12.93 13.22 3.68
CA LEU A 13 11.65 13.01 3.01
C LEU A 13 11.56 11.59 2.44
N ARG A 14 12.59 11.13 1.71
CA ARG A 14 12.64 9.78 1.15
C ARG A 14 12.51 8.71 2.24
N SER A 15 13.22 8.87 3.37
CA SER A 15 13.14 7.95 4.51
C SER A 15 11.71 7.91 5.07
N SER A 16 11.09 9.07 5.30
CA SER A 16 9.73 9.13 5.84
C SER A 16 8.69 8.49 4.92
N VAL A 17 8.83 8.65 3.59
CA VAL A 17 7.97 8.03 2.59
C VAL A 17 8.17 6.51 2.58
N ALA A 18 9.41 6.03 2.63
CA ALA A 18 9.71 4.60 2.70
C ALA A 18 9.11 3.95 3.95
N GLU A 19 9.21 4.60 5.11
CA GLU A 19 8.57 4.13 6.34
C GLU A 19 7.05 4.12 6.24
N ALA A 20 6.44 5.14 5.63
CA ALA A 20 5.00 5.21 5.44
C ALA A 20 4.49 4.08 4.53
N LEU A 21 5.19 3.80 3.43
CA LEU A 21 4.88 2.69 2.53
C LEU A 21 5.04 1.34 3.24
N THR A 22 6.09 1.17 4.04
CA THR A 22 6.31 -0.05 4.84
C THR A 22 5.15 -0.30 5.80
N ARG A 23 4.77 0.72 6.59
CA ARG A 23 3.62 0.62 7.51
C ARG A 23 2.30 0.34 6.78
N ALA A 24 2.12 0.89 5.58
CA ALA A 24 0.93 0.62 4.77
C ALA A 24 0.86 -0.86 4.36
N ARG A 25 1.98 -1.44 3.89
CA ARG A 25 2.06 -2.87 3.52
C ARG A 25 1.82 -3.79 4.70
N GLU A 26 2.44 -3.51 5.84
CA GLU A 26 2.24 -4.29 7.08
C GLU A 26 0.77 -4.30 7.48
N ARG A 27 0.10 -3.14 7.43
CA ARG A 27 -1.33 -3.05 7.76
C ARG A 27 -2.20 -3.80 6.76
N SER A 28 -1.90 -3.75 5.46
CA SER A 28 -2.62 -4.53 4.45
C SER A 28 -2.48 -6.03 4.71
N SER A 29 -1.26 -6.51 5.03
CA SER A 29 -1.02 -7.91 5.42
C SER A 29 -1.84 -8.31 6.64
N LEU A 30 -1.82 -7.49 7.70
CA LEU A 30 -2.58 -7.77 8.92
C LEU A 30 -4.10 -7.85 8.68
N LEU A 31 -4.63 -7.06 7.75
CA LEU A 31 -6.04 -7.10 7.39
C LEU A 31 -6.39 -8.37 6.61
N THR A 32 -5.51 -8.84 5.73
CA THR A 32 -5.72 -10.08 4.98
C THR A 32 -5.50 -11.32 5.83
N ASP A 33 -4.60 -11.28 6.80
CA ASP A 33 -4.34 -12.39 7.73
C ASP A 33 -5.48 -12.61 8.74
N ALA A 34 -6.40 -11.64 8.87
CA ALA A 34 -7.56 -11.73 9.76
C ALA A 34 -8.70 -12.61 9.20
N VAL A 35 -8.59 -13.04 7.94
CA VAL A 35 -9.58 -13.87 7.23
C VAL A 35 -8.89 -15.04 6.53
N ASP A 36 -9.65 -16.07 6.15
CA ASP A 36 -9.08 -17.22 5.44
C ASP A 36 -9.03 -17.01 3.91
N ASP A 37 -8.38 -17.93 3.20
CA ASP A 37 -8.25 -17.86 1.74
C ASP A 37 -9.60 -17.86 1.02
N ASP A 38 -10.60 -18.59 1.55
CA ASP A 38 -11.95 -18.66 0.98
C ASP A 38 -12.66 -17.30 1.11
N ASP A 39 -12.43 -16.59 2.21
CA ASP A 39 -12.90 -15.23 2.44
C ASP A 39 -12.22 -14.22 1.51
N LEU A 40 -10.92 -14.35 1.26
CA LEU A 40 -10.17 -13.46 0.37
C LEU A 40 -10.67 -13.49 -1.08
N VAL A 41 -11.09 -14.66 -1.56
CA VAL A 41 -11.57 -14.84 -2.94
C VAL A 41 -13.07 -14.60 -3.09
N ARG A 42 -13.82 -14.46 -1.98
CA ARG A 42 -15.28 -14.33 -2.03
C ARG A 42 -15.72 -12.90 -2.34
N GLN A 43 -16.67 -12.80 -3.25
CA GLN A 43 -17.43 -11.57 -3.47
C GLN A 43 -18.60 -11.49 -2.47
N HIS A 44 -18.43 -10.75 -1.38
CA HIS A 44 -19.49 -10.59 -0.36
C HIS A 44 -20.68 -9.74 -0.82
N SER A 45 -20.47 -8.86 -1.80
CA SER A 45 -21.51 -8.01 -2.40
C SER A 45 -21.31 -7.93 -3.91
N PRO A 46 -22.37 -7.98 -4.73
CA PRO A 46 -22.26 -7.87 -6.19
C PRO A 46 -21.58 -6.59 -6.69
N LEU A 47 -21.53 -5.54 -5.87
CA LEU A 47 -20.91 -4.26 -6.20
C LEU A 47 -19.44 -4.15 -5.78
N MET A 48 -18.93 -5.09 -4.98
CA MET A 48 -17.55 -5.07 -4.51
C MET A 48 -16.70 -6.11 -5.23
N SER A 49 -15.43 -5.83 -5.46
CA SER A 49 -14.42 -6.84 -5.79
C SER A 49 -14.22 -7.81 -4.61
N PRO A 50 -13.79 -9.05 -4.87
CA PRO A 50 -13.16 -9.86 -3.83
C PRO A 50 -11.92 -9.15 -3.26
N LEU A 51 -11.61 -9.36 -1.98
CA LEU A 51 -10.51 -8.67 -1.30
C LEU A 51 -9.14 -8.94 -1.96
N VAL A 52 -8.94 -10.15 -2.49
CA VAL A 52 -7.71 -10.51 -3.21
C VAL A 52 -7.47 -9.61 -4.43
N TRP A 53 -8.53 -9.11 -5.06
CA TRP A 53 -8.39 -8.18 -6.18
C TRP A 53 -7.87 -6.83 -5.70
N ASP A 54 -8.32 -6.33 -4.56
CA ASP A 54 -7.83 -5.05 -4.03
C ASP A 54 -6.32 -5.14 -3.74
N LEU A 55 -5.87 -6.27 -3.17
CA LEU A 55 -4.44 -6.53 -2.94
C LEU A 55 -3.65 -6.62 -4.26
N ALA A 56 -4.19 -7.30 -5.28
CA ALA A 56 -3.56 -7.39 -6.59
C ALA A 56 -3.44 -6.00 -7.26
N HIS A 57 -4.46 -5.15 -7.12
CA HIS A 57 -4.39 -3.77 -7.63
C HIS A 57 -3.31 -2.97 -6.90
N ILE A 58 -3.18 -3.10 -5.57
CA ILE A 58 -2.10 -2.45 -4.82
C ILE A 58 -0.74 -2.88 -5.36
N GLY A 59 -0.49 -4.19 -5.47
CA GLY A 59 0.77 -4.72 -5.98
C GLY A 59 1.09 -4.24 -7.40
N ASN A 60 0.09 -4.21 -8.29
CA ASN A 60 0.27 -3.69 -9.65
C ASN A 60 0.59 -2.18 -9.66
N GLN A 61 0.00 -1.37 -8.77
CA GLN A 61 0.35 0.05 -8.69
C GLN A 61 1.75 0.28 -8.14
N GLU A 62 2.19 -0.54 -7.18
CA GLU A 62 3.56 -0.47 -6.68
C GLU A 62 4.57 -0.82 -7.77
N GLU A 63 4.36 -1.88 -8.54
CA GLU A 63 5.23 -2.26 -9.66
C GLU A 63 5.32 -1.17 -10.75
N LEU A 64 4.25 -0.40 -10.95
CA LEU A 64 4.23 0.66 -11.97
C LEU A 64 4.91 1.96 -11.52
N TRP A 65 4.93 2.25 -10.21
CA TRP A 65 5.29 3.58 -9.70
C TRP A 65 6.46 3.62 -8.72
N LEU A 66 6.88 2.49 -8.16
CA LEU A 66 8.01 2.37 -7.22
C LEU A 66 9.18 1.64 -7.87
#